data_AF-A0A154NXE2-F1
#
_entry.id   AF-A0A154NXE2-F1
#
_cell.length_a   1.000
_cell.length_b   1.000
_cell.length_c   1.000
_cell.angle_alpha   90.00
_cell.angle_beta   90.00
_cell.angle_gamma   90.00
#
_symmetry.space_group_name_H-M   'P 1'
#
loop_
_entity.id
_entity.type
_entity.pdbx_description
1 polymer ?
#
loop_
_entity_poly.entity_id
_entity_poly.type
_entity_poly.pdbx_seq_one_letter_code
_entity_poly.pdbx_strand_id
1 'polypeptide(L)' 'MAPCDFFLFPKLKLPLRERRFESIEAIKENSLKELKATPQSAYEQCMKDWVKRWHSCIALDGAYFEGDKINFNE' A
#
# COMPACT_ATOMS: atom_id res chain seq x y z
N MET A 1 10.58 -5.55 2.64
CA MET A 1 9.28 -4.85 2.69
C MET A 1 9.00 -4.19 1.35
N ALA A 2 7.86 -4.49 0.73
CA ALA A 2 7.55 -4.03 -0.63
C ALA A 2 6.45 -2.95 -0.63
N PRO A 3 6.69 -1.75 -1.21
CA PRO A 3 5.70 -0.68 -1.36
C PRO A 3 4.37 -1.12 -1.98
N CYS A 4 4.42 -2.04 -2.96
CA CYS A 4 3.19 -2.52 -3.59
C CYS A 4 2.28 -3.26 -2.61
N ASP A 5 2.84 -4.10 -1.73
CA ASP A 5 2.05 -4.93 -0.80
C ASP A 5 1.36 -4.12 0.28
N PHE A 6 2.05 -3.13 0.84
CA PHE A 6 1.51 -2.37 1.97
C PHE A 6 0.77 -1.09 1.60
N PHE A 7 0.93 -0.59 0.37
CA PHE A 7 0.33 0.67 -0.06
C PHE A 7 -0.52 0.52 -1.32
N LEU A 8 0.04 -0.01 -2.42
CA LEU A 8 -0.64 0.01 -3.71
C LEU A 8 -1.78 -1.02 -3.81
N PHE A 9 -1.50 -2.27 -3.45
CA PHE A 9 -2.47 -3.35 -3.54
C PHE A 9 -3.65 -3.19 -2.59
N PRO A 10 -3.51 -2.69 -1.35
CA PRO A 10 -4.67 -2.35 -0.53
C PRO A 10 -5.61 -1.35 -1.21
N LYS A 11 -5.06 -0.31 -1.84
CA LYS A 11 -5.84 0.69 -2.60
C LYS A 11 -6.55 0.10 -3.81
N LEU A 12 -5.91 -0.84 -4.51
CA LEU A 12 -6.52 -1.52 -5.67
C LEU A 12 -7.52 -2.61 -5.29
N LYS A 13 -7.23 -3.38 -4.24
CA LYS A 13 -8.06 -4.51 -3.81
C LYS A 13 -9.38 -4.05 -3.20
N LEU A 14 -9.40 -2.93 -2.48
CA LEU A 14 -10.63 -2.42 -1.84
C LEU A 14 -11.77 -2.17 -2.84
N PRO A 15 -11.55 -1.45 -3.96
CA PRO A 15 -12.58 -1.26 -5.00
C PRO A 15 -12.92 -2.51 -5.82
N LEU A 16 -12.03 -3.52 -5.82
CA LEU A 16 -12.26 -4.81 -6.50
C LEU A 16 -12.98 -5.81 -5.60
N ARG A 17 -12.90 -5.65 -4.27
CA ARG A 17 -13.50 -6.55 -3.30
C ARG A 17 -15.02 -6.56 -3.45
N GLU A 18 -15.60 -7.77 -3.35
CA GLU A 18 -17.06 -7.99 -3.34
C GLU A 18 -17.80 -7.47 -4.58
N ARG A 19 -17.09 -7.10 -5.66
CA ARG A 19 -17.68 -6.72 -6.94
C ARG A 19 -17.48 -7.82 -7.97
N ARG A 20 -18.55 -8.12 -8.72
CA ARG A 20 -18.48 -8.95 -9.93
C ARG A 20 -18.26 -8.03 -11.12
N PHE A 21 -17.34 -8.42 -11.99
CA PHE A 21 -17.08 -7.74 -13.26
C PHE A 21 -17.45 -8.69 -14.40
N GLU A 22 -18.09 -8.16 -15.43
CA GLU A 22 -18.56 -8.95 -16.57
C GLU A 22 -17.43 -9.27 -17.57
N SER A 23 -16.32 -8.53 -17.50
CA SER A 23 -15.18 -8.67 -18.40
C SER A 23 -13.85 -8.28 -17.76
N ILE A 24 -12.75 -8.70 -18.38
CA ILE A 24 -11.39 -8.30 -17.98
C ILE A 24 -11.19 -6.79 -18.23
N GLU A 25 -11.81 -6.25 -19.27
CA GLU A 25 -11.77 -4.85 -19.65
C GLU A 25 -12.34 -3.98 -18.52
N ALA A 26 -13.47 -4.39 -17.93
CA ALA A 26 -14.07 -3.68 -16.79
C ALA A 26 -13.14 -3.69 -15.56
N ILE A 27 -12.41 -4.79 -15.31
CA ILE A 27 -11.41 -4.87 -14.23
C ILE A 27 -10.25 -3.90 -14.50
N LYS A 28 -9.73 -3.89 -15.74
CA LYS A 28 -8.62 -3.00 -16.15
C LYS A 28 -9.01 -1.53 -16.03
N GLU A 29 -10.21 -1.17 -16.48
CA GLU A 29 -10.71 0.21 -16.41
C GLU A 29 -10.86 0.68 -14.97
N ASN A 30 -11.48 -0.14 -14.11
CA ASN A 30 -11.64 0.18 -12.70
C ASN A 30 -10.26 0.30 -12.01
N SER A 31 -9.36 -0.64 -12.27
CA SER A 31 -7.99 -0.59 -11.72
C SER A 31 -7.26 0.68 -12.16
N LEU A 32 -7.35 1.05 -13.44
CA LEU A 32 -6.74 2.28 -13.96
C LEU A 32 -7.35 3.54 -13.34
N LYS A 33 -8.65 3.57 -13.11
CA LYS A 33 -9.35 4.68 -12.45
C LYS A 33 -8.81 4.89 -11.04
N GLU A 34 -8.64 3.83 -10.26
CA GLU A 34 -8.10 3.89 -8.89
C GLU A 34 -6.63 4.31 -8.87
N LEU A 35 -5.82 3.84 -9.82
CA LEU A 35 -4.43 4.28 -9.99
C LEU A 35 -4.35 5.78 -10.29
N LYS A 36 -5.19 6.29 -11.20
CA LYS A 36 -5.25 7.71 -11.57
C LYS A 36 -5.83 8.60 -10.46
N ALA A 37 -6.74 8.06 -9.64
CA ALA A 37 -7.30 8.77 -8.50
C ALA A 37 -6.29 8.93 -7.35
N THR A 38 -5.25 8.09 -7.32
CA THR A 38 -4.18 8.19 -6.32
C THR A 38 -3.28 9.38 -6.65
N PRO A 39 -3.19 10.41 -5.80
CA PRO A 39 -2.38 11.58 -6.08
C PRO A 39 -0.88 11.26 -6.00
N GLN A 40 -0.07 12.00 -6.76
CA GLN A 40 1.40 11.86 -6.73
C GLN A 40 1.96 11.94 -5.31
N SER A 41 1.44 12.87 -4.50
CA SER A 41 1.85 13.05 -3.10
C SER A 41 1.66 11.78 -2.24
N ALA A 42 0.69 10.92 -2.56
CA ALA A 42 0.52 9.66 -1.85
C ALA A 42 1.62 8.65 -2.19
N TYR A 43 2.09 8.62 -3.44
CA TYR A 43 3.25 7.81 -3.84
C TYR A 43 4.53 8.31 -3.19
N GLU A 44 4.74 9.63 -3.15
CA GLU A 44 5.87 10.24 -2.45
C GLU A 44 5.84 9.91 -0.95
N GLN A 45 4.68 9.98 -0.32
CA GLN A 45 4.51 9.60 1.08
C GLN A 45 4.82 8.12 1.32
N CYS A 46 4.38 7.24 0.41
CA CYS A 46 4.71 5.82 0.48
C CYS A 46 6.22 5.57 0.50
N MET A 47 7.00 6.31 -0.32
CA MET A 47 8.46 6.19 -0.33
C MET A 47 9.08 6.68 1.00
N LYS A 48 8.54 7.75 1.60
CA LYS A 48 8.98 8.22 2.93
C LYS A 48 8.67 7.20 4.02
N ASP A 49 7.49 6.59 3.97
CA ASP A 49 7.08 5.56 4.93
C ASP A 49 7.88 4.26 4.75
N TRP A 50 8.35 3.97 3.55
CA TRP A 50 9.25 2.84 3.29
C TRP A 50 10.57 2.96 4.06
N VAL A 51 11.13 4.17 4.17
CA VAL A 51 12.34 4.42 4.98
C VAL A 51 12.08 4.18 6.47
N LYS A 52 10.95 4.68 7.01
CA LYS A 52 10.57 4.44 8.42
C LYS A 52 10.40 2.95 8.72
N ARG A 53 9.83 2.24 7.75
CA ARG A 53 9.64 0.79 7.77
C ARG A 53 10.99 0.06 7.79
N TRP A 54 12.01 0.50 7.05
CA TRP A 54 13.36 -0.06 7.19
C TRP A 54 13.94 0.11 8.60
N HIS A 55 13.79 1.29 9.21
CA HIS A 55 14.24 1.48 10.60
C HIS A 55 13.52 0.55 11.58
N SER A 56 12.22 0.34 11.39
CA SER A 56 11.44 -0.61 12.20
C SER A 56 11.95 -2.05 12.03
N CYS A 57 12.27 -2.45 10.79
CA CYS A 57 12.85 -3.76 10.51
C CYS A 57 14.21 -3.96 11.21
N ILE A 58 15.05 -2.93 11.28
CA ILE A 58 16.33 -3.00 11.99
C ILE A 58 16.09 -3.08 13.51
N ALA A 59 15.22 -2.23 14.05
CA ALA A 59 14.92 -2.19 15.48
C ALA A 59 14.32 -3.52 16.02
N LEU A 60 13.62 -4.25 15.15
CA LEU A 60 13.00 -5.54 15.47
C LEU A 60 13.85 -6.75 15.08
N ASP A 61 15.13 -6.55 14.74
CA ASP A 61 16.04 -7.62 14.31
C ASP A 61 15.47 -8.49 13.17
N GLY A 62 14.82 -7.83 12.22
CA GLY A 62 14.18 -8.49 11.07
C GLY A 62 12.86 -9.20 11.37
N ALA A 63 12.34 -9.14 12.61
CA ALA A 63 11.02 -9.68 12.91
C ALA A 63 9.93 -8.98 12.10
N TYR A 64 8.90 -9.74 11.73
CA TYR A 64 7.77 -9.21 10.99
C TYR A 64 6.95 -8.24 11.84
N PHE A 65 6.50 -7.15 11.23
CA PHE A 65 5.62 -6.17 11.87
C PHE A 65 4.59 -5.67 10.84
N GLU A 66 3.33 -5.65 11.25
CA GLU A 66 2.21 -5.21 10.43
C GLU A 66 1.25 -4.41 11.31
N GLY A 67 0.77 -3.25 10.84
CA GLY A 67 -0.32 -2.51 11.50
C GLY A 67 -0.03 -1.80 12.84
N ASP A 68 1.08 -2.08 13.53
CA ASP A 68 1.32 -1.48 14.85
C ASP A 68 1.87 -0.05 14.79
N LYS A 69 1.30 0.83 15.61
CA LYS A 69 1.81 2.17 15.89
C LYS A 69 3.12 2.04 16.68
N ILE A 70 4.23 1.86 15.97
CA ILE A 70 5.56 1.98 16.58
C ILE A 70 5.75 3.46 16.90
N ASN A 71 5.56 3.81 18.18
CA ASN A 71 5.88 5.13 18.71
C ASN A 71 7.40 5.25 18.73
N PHE A 72 7.96 6.10 17.87
CA PHE A 72 9.38 6.49 17.91
C PHE A 72 9.64 7.57 18.96
N ASN A 73 9.02 7.43 20.14
CA ASN A 73 9.36 8.20 21.32
C ASN A 73 10.12 7.29 22.28
N GLU A 74 11.34 6.92 21.89
CA GLU A 74 12.51 6.86 22.76
C GLU A 74 13.78 7.01 21.91
#